data_AF-A0A160F9A7-F1
#
_entry.id   AF-A0A160F9A7-F1
#
_cell.length_a   1.000
_cell.length_b   1.000
_cell.length_c   1.000
_cell.angle_alpha   90.00
_cell.angle_beta   90.00
_cell.angle_gamma   90.00
#
_symmetry.space_group_name_H-M   'P 1'
#
loop_
_entity.id
_entity.type
_entity.pdbx_description
1 polymer ?
#
loop_
_entity_poly.entity_id
_entity_poly.type
_entity_poly.pdbx_seq_one_letter_code
_entity_poly.pdbx_strand_id
1 'polypeptide(L)'
;MEFIQEIASYAQRIQEKYNILASLVIAQACLESKFGQSGLAQKGKNLFGIKGTYNGQSITMKTAEYQGGKAYQTDAAFWKKTWRSSIQYSVF
;
A
#
# COMPACT_ATOMS: atom_id res chain seq x y z
N MET A 1 -16.95 -4.04 -5.10
CA MET A 1 -17.11 -3.06 -4.00
C MET A 1 -16.47 -3.50 -2.68
N GLU A 2 -16.25 -4.80 -2.44
CA GLU A 2 -15.80 -5.34 -1.14
C GLU A 2 -14.52 -4.69 -0.60
N PHE A 3 -13.51 -4.44 -1.46
CA PHE A 3 -12.26 -3.79 -1.03
C PHE A 3 -12.48 -2.43 -0.36
N ILE A 4 -13.31 -1.57 -0.96
CA ILE A 4 -13.58 -0.23 -0.42
C ILE A 4 -14.27 -0.33 0.94
N GLN A 5 -15.23 -1.25 1.08
CA GLN A 5 -15.94 -1.47 2.35
C GLN A 5 -14.97 -1.93 3.45
N GLU A 6 -14.04 -2.81 3.12
CA GLU A 6 -13.04 -3.32 4.06
C GLU A 6 -12.12 -2.20 4.59
N ILE A 7 -11.70 -1.27 3.72
CA ILE A 7 -10.77 -0.21 4.10
C ILE A 7 -11.41 1.09 4.59
N ALA A 8 -12.72 1.28 4.35
CA ALA A 8 -13.42 2.54 4.64
C ALA A 8 -13.29 2.96 6.10
N SER A 9 -13.47 2.01 7.03
CA SER A 9 -13.36 2.28 8.46
C SER A 9 -11.95 2.72 8.87
N TYR A 10 -10.90 2.25 8.18
CA TYR A 10 -9.53 2.66 8.42
C TYR A 10 -9.26 4.06 7.89
N ALA A 11 -9.75 4.36 6.67
CA ALA A 11 -9.62 5.67 6.06
C ALA A 11 -10.36 6.76 6.86
N GLN A 12 -11.55 6.46 7.39
CA GLN A 12 -12.31 7.38 8.26
C GLN A 12 -11.52 7.72 9.54
N ARG A 13 -10.86 6.74 10.17
CA ARG A 13 -10.00 6.99 11.33
C ARG A 13 -8.79 7.87 10.99
N ILE A 14 -8.24 7.75 9.78
CA ILE A 14 -7.17 8.64 9.31
C ILE A 14 -7.69 10.07 9.13
N GLN A 15 -8.90 10.22 8.60
CA GLN A 15 -9.55 11.52 8.49
C GLN A 15 -9.75 12.18 9.85
N GLU A 16 -10.31 11.47 10.82
CA GLU A 16 -10.53 11.99 12.17
C GLU A 16 -9.22 12.40 12.86
N LYS A 17 -8.17 11.60 12.71
CA LYS A 17 -6.91 11.79 13.43
C LYS A 17 -5.98 12.81 12.77
N TYR A 18 -5.94 12.85 11.45
CA TYR A 18 -4.94 13.61 10.68
C TYR A 18 -5.55 14.63 9.72
N ASN A 19 -6.88 14.75 9.68
CA ASN A 19 -7.62 15.65 8.79
C ASN A 19 -7.36 15.42 7.29
N ILE A 20 -6.98 14.19 6.91
CA ILE A 20 -6.82 13.75 5.52
C ILE A 20 -8.12 13.11 5.06
N LEU A 21 -8.71 13.59 3.96
CA LEU A 21 -9.99 13.10 3.46
C LEU A 21 -9.97 11.57 3.26
N ALA A 22 -10.92 10.86 3.85
CA ALA A 22 -11.04 9.41 3.71
C ALA A 22 -11.22 9.00 2.23
N SER A 23 -11.91 9.84 1.45
CA SER A 23 -12.07 9.65 0.00
C SER A 23 -10.73 9.65 -0.73
N LEU A 24 -9.80 10.53 -0.35
CA LEU A 24 -8.45 10.59 -0.93
C LEU A 24 -7.66 9.33 -0.58
N VAL A 25 -7.69 8.91 0.68
CA VAL A 25 -7.00 7.69 1.14
C VAL A 25 -7.52 6.45 0.42
N ILE A 26 -8.84 6.32 0.29
CA ILE A 26 -9.48 5.21 -0.43
C ILE A 26 -9.09 5.24 -1.91
N ALA A 27 -9.15 6.41 -2.55
CA ALA A 27 -8.78 6.55 -3.97
C ALA A 27 -7.33 6.14 -4.23
N GLN A 28 -6.39 6.61 -3.39
CA GLN A 28 -4.98 6.23 -3.48
C GLN A 28 -4.80 4.73 -3.22
N ALA A 29 -5.43 4.18 -2.18
CA ALA A 29 -5.37 2.75 -1.91
C ALA A 29 -5.88 1.93 -3.12
N CYS A 30 -6.97 2.34 -3.76
CA CYS A 30 -7.48 1.68 -4.96
C CYS A 30 -6.48 1.75 -6.13
N LEU A 31 -5.90 2.93 -6.38
CA LEU A 31 -4.92 3.15 -7.45
C LEU A 31 -3.66 2.31 -7.25
N GLU A 32 -3.03 2.42 -6.09
CA GLU A 32 -1.71 1.81 -5.80
C GLU A 32 -1.78 0.29 -5.63
N SER A 33 -2.93 -0.24 -5.20
CA SER A 33 -3.08 -1.67 -4.92
C SER A 33 -3.86 -2.44 -5.99
N LYS A 34 -4.31 -1.79 -7.06
CA LYS A 34 -5.27 -2.34 -8.03
C LYS A 34 -6.52 -2.87 -7.31
N PHE A 35 -7.17 -2.00 -6.51
CA PHE A 35 -8.32 -2.37 -5.67
C PHE A 35 -8.07 -3.61 -4.78
N GLY A 36 -6.88 -3.68 -4.18
CA GLY A 36 -6.44 -4.78 -3.32
C GLY A 36 -5.99 -6.05 -4.06
N GLN A 37 -5.99 -6.05 -5.39
CA GLN A 37 -5.69 -7.24 -6.20
C GLN A 37 -4.22 -7.41 -6.57
N SER A 38 -3.36 -6.42 -6.31
CA SER A 38 -1.93 -6.56 -6.60
C SER A 38 -1.32 -7.69 -5.73
N GLY A 39 -0.34 -8.40 -6.28
CA GLY A 39 0.33 -9.48 -5.54
C GLY A 39 0.93 -8.99 -4.22
N LEU A 40 1.45 -7.76 -4.20
CA LEU A 40 1.99 -7.13 -2.99
C LEU A 40 0.88 -6.78 -1.98
N ALA A 41 -0.27 -6.29 -2.46
CA ALA A 41 -1.44 -6.03 -1.61
C ALA A 41 -1.99 -7.34 -1.00
N GLN A 42 -2.02 -8.44 -1.73
CA GLN A 42 -2.55 -9.71 -1.22
C GLN A 42 -1.56 -10.44 -0.29
N LYS A 43 -0.30 -10.57 -0.70
CA LYS A 43 0.72 -11.37 0.01
C LYS A 43 1.47 -10.58 1.08
N GLY A 44 1.79 -9.32 0.81
CA GLY A 44 2.47 -8.41 1.74
C GLY A 44 1.52 -7.58 2.59
N LYS A 45 0.23 -7.52 2.22
CA LYS A 45 -0.75 -6.60 2.82
C LYS A 45 -0.28 -5.14 2.79
N ASN A 46 0.44 -4.78 1.73
CA ASN A 46 1.01 -3.47 1.50
C ASN A 46 0.30 -2.83 0.30
N LEU A 47 -0.55 -1.84 0.58
CA LEU A 47 -1.41 -1.19 -0.41
C LEU A 47 -0.68 -0.11 -1.21
N PHE A 48 0.48 0.37 -0.74
CA PHE A 48 1.13 1.58 -1.24
C PHE A 48 2.57 1.34 -1.73
N GLY A 49 2.98 0.07 -1.92
CA GLY A 49 4.29 -0.22 -2.49
C GLY A 49 5.48 0.18 -1.63
N ILE A 50 5.33 0.34 -0.31
CA ILE A 50 6.43 0.83 0.55
C ILE A 50 7.55 -0.22 0.65
N LYS A 51 8.75 0.16 0.19
CA LYS A 51 9.97 -0.66 0.22
C LYS A 51 10.59 -0.72 1.64
N GLY A 52 11.37 -1.76 1.90
CA GLY A 52 12.12 -1.97 3.13
C GLY A 52 11.50 -3.03 4.05
N THR A 53 11.71 -2.88 5.36
CA THR A 53 11.19 -3.77 6.40
C THR A 53 10.22 -3.01 7.32
N TYR A 54 9.20 -3.72 7.82
CA TYR A 54 8.28 -3.23 8.83
C TYR A 54 8.31 -4.16 10.03
N ASN A 55 8.76 -3.69 11.19
CA ASN A 55 8.97 -4.51 12.40
C ASN A 55 9.79 -5.79 12.11
N GLY A 56 10.86 -5.65 11.31
CA GLY A 56 11.70 -6.77 10.87
C GLY A 56 11.08 -7.67 9.80
N GLN A 57 9.80 -7.48 9.43
CA GLN A 57 9.12 -8.27 8.40
C GLN A 57 9.18 -7.61 7.03
N SER A 58 9.43 -8.41 6.00
CA SER A 58 9.35 -8.00 4.61
C SER A 58 8.89 -9.14 3.70
N ILE A 59 8.56 -8.79 2.46
CA ILE A 59 8.38 -9.72 1.35
C ILE A 59 9.20 -9.22 0.17
N THR A 60 10.05 -10.07 -0.38
CA THR A 60 10.82 -9.76 -1.59
C THR A 60 9.98 -10.07 -2.81
N MET A 61 9.83 -9.10 -3.71
CA MET A 61 9.08 -9.23 -4.96
C MET A 61 9.79 -8.48 -6.09
N LYS A 62 9.57 -8.94 -7.33
CA LYS A 62 9.99 -8.19 -8.52
C LYS A 62 9.24 -6.87 -8.63
N THR A 63 9.98 -5.81 -8.94
CA THR A 63 9.48 -4.46 -9.18
C THR A 63 10.07 -3.89 -10.47
N ALA A 64 9.29 -3.04 -11.14
CA ALA A 64 9.77 -2.25 -12.27
C ALA A 64 10.38 -0.94 -11.76
N GLU A 65 11.63 -0.67 -12.13
CA GLU A 65 12.31 0.59 -11.86
C GLU A 65 12.66 1.27 -13.18
N TYR A 66 12.89 2.58 -13.14
CA TYR A 66 13.31 3.35 -14.32
C TYR A 66 14.71 3.92 -14.10
N GLN A 67 15.61 3.65 -15.05
CA GLN A 67 16.96 4.23 -15.07
C GLN A 67 17.27 4.68 -16.49
N GLY A 68 17.62 5.97 -16.66
CA GLY A 68 17.94 6.54 -17.98
C GLY A 68 16.79 6.42 -19.00
N GLY A 69 15.54 6.54 -18.55
CA GLY A 69 14.35 6.44 -19.41
C GLY A 69 13.95 5.01 -19.82
N LYS A 70 14.67 3.98 -19.36
CA LYS A 70 14.36 2.57 -19.63
C LYS A 70 13.85 1.90 -18.36
N ALA A 71 12.75 1.17 -18.50
CA ALA A 71 12.25 0.30 -17.44
C ALA A 71 13.13 -0.96 -17.35
N TYR A 72 13.46 -1.39 -16.14
CA TYR A 72 14.09 -2.68 -15.86
C TYR A 72 13.43 -3.34 -14.64
N GLN A 73 13.58 -4.65 -14.53
CA GLN A 73 13.05 -5.42 -13.40
C GLN A 73 14.17 -5.71 -12.41
N THR A 74 13.89 -5.53 -11.13
CA THR A 74 14.79 -5.93 -10.03
C THR A 74 13.96 -6.50 -8.88
N ASP A 75 14.59 -7.30 -8.04
CA ASP A 75 13.99 -7.69 -6.77
C ASP A 75 14.14 -6.54 -5.75
N ALA A 76 13.08 -6.31 -4.98
CA ALA A 76 13.09 -5.37 -3.87
C ALA A 76 12.34 -5.97 -2.67
N ALA A 77 12.82 -5.66 -1.47
CA ALA A 77 12.10 -5.94 -0.24
C ALA A 77 11.02 -4.89 -0.04
N PHE A 78 9.81 -5.33 0.28
CA PHE A 78 8.67 -4.49 0.64
C PHE A 78 8.17 -4.80 2.04
N TRP A 79 7.57 -3.83 2.70
CA TRP A 79 6.97 -4.04 4.01
C TRP A 79 5.93 -5.17 3.94
N LYS A 80 5.94 -6.05 4.94
CA LYS A 80 4.90 -7.05 5.17
C LYS A 80 4.15 -6.71 6.47
N LYS A 81 2.84 -6.50 6.38
CA LYS A 81 2.01 -5.94 7.47
C LYS A 81 0.54 -6.39 7.42
N THR A 82 -0.40 -5.52 7.81
CA THR A 82 -1.86 -5.66 7.62
C THR A 82 -2.38 -4.48 6.79
N TRP A 83 -3.55 -4.59 6.15
CA TRP A 83 -4.14 -3.46 5.40
C TRP A 83 -4.44 -2.26 6.29
N ARG A 84 -4.90 -2.49 7.53
CA ARG A 84 -5.05 -1.42 8.53
C ARG A 84 -3.73 -0.68 8.79
N SER A 85 -2.65 -1.41 9.09
CA SER A 85 -1.33 -0.79 9.29
C SER A 85 -0.79 -0.18 8.00
N SER A 86 -1.18 -0.70 6.84
CA SER A 86 -0.82 -0.10 5.56
C SER A 86 -1.40 1.30 5.43
N ILE A 87 -2.68 1.47 5.71
CA ILE A 87 -3.36 2.78 5.68
C ILE A 87 -2.86 3.68 6.82
N GLN A 88 -2.58 3.10 7.99
CA GLN A 88 -2.15 3.87 9.14
C GLN A 88 -0.71 4.36 9.09
N TYR A 89 0.16 3.86 8.21
CA TYR A 89 1.60 4.24 8.24
C TYR A 89 2.19 4.57 6.87
N SER A 90 1.38 4.68 5.82
CA SER A 90 1.88 4.97 4.47
C SER A 90 1.18 6.15 3.80
N VAL A 91 0.28 6.82 4.53
CA VAL A 91 -0.44 8.00 4.06
C VAL A 91 0.28 9.29 4.54
N PHE A 92 1.46 9.13 5.14
CA PHE A 92 2.34 10.18 5.65
C PHE A 92 3.80 9.75 5.54
#